data_AF-A0ABD5R8X9-F1
#
_entry.id   AF-A0ABD5R8X9-F1
#
_cell.length_a   1.000
_cell.length_b   1.000
_cell.length_c   1.000
_cell.angle_alpha   90.00
_cell.angle_beta   90.00
_cell.angle_gamma   90.00
#
_symmetry.space_group_name_H-M   'P 1'
#
loop_
_entity.id
_entity.type
_entity.pdbx_description
1 polymer ?
#
loop_
_entity_poly.entity_id
_entity_poly.type
_entity_poly.pdbx_seq_one_letter_code
_entity_poly.pdbx_strand_id
1 'polypeptide(L)'
;MADWTDRIVGDRMRVDQEFNDRVQASEFSSQEWGLIMTAVEFEIADADDPESARIVANTEKLPQVMPELDNIQDQMQAMGGAGGGKSNSSGGVLDSIKNAIGLGNGTGRDKQRLAAAESLTQEYADTLQQHLESKGKWEQVRATAAEAE
;
A
#
# COMPACT_ATOMS: atom_id res chain seq x y z
N MET A 1 1.71 25.58 -13.42
CA MET A 1 2.02 24.46 -14.34
C MET A 1 0.97 23.38 -14.13
N ALA A 2 0.66 22.57 -15.15
CA ALA A 2 -0.07 21.31 -14.92
C ALA A 2 0.92 20.33 -14.26
N ASP A 3 0.49 19.65 -13.20
CA ASP A 3 1.30 18.62 -12.56
C ASP A 3 1.51 17.46 -13.54
N TRP A 4 2.66 16.80 -13.51
CA TRP A 4 2.93 15.64 -14.35
C TRP A 4 1.97 14.49 -14.02
N THR A 5 1.50 14.41 -12.77
CA THR A 5 0.51 13.44 -12.31
C THR A 5 -0.83 13.60 -13.04
N ASP A 6 -1.26 14.83 -13.33
CA ASP A 6 -2.49 15.13 -14.10
C ASP A 6 -2.41 14.58 -15.53
N ARG A 7 -1.20 14.51 -16.10
CA ARG A 7 -0.99 14.02 -17.47
C ARG A 7 -1.07 12.50 -17.59
N ILE A 8 -0.91 11.78 -16.48
CA ILE A 8 -0.84 10.32 -16.45
C ILE A 8 -2.04 9.66 -15.77
N VAL A 9 -3.10 10.41 -15.45
CA VAL A 9 -4.30 9.87 -14.79
C VAL A 9 -4.86 8.64 -15.52
N GLY A 10 -4.93 8.69 -16.85
CA GLY A 10 -5.41 7.54 -17.65
C GLY A 10 -4.47 6.33 -17.62
N ASP A 11 -3.16 6.57 -17.60
CA ASP A 11 -2.16 5.50 -17.49
C ASP A 11 -2.20 4.88 -16.07
N ARG A 12 -2.34 5.72 -15.04
CA ARG A 12 -2.50 5.30 -13.64
C ARG A 12 -3.72 4.40 -13.46
N MET A 13 -4.88 4.79 -14.00
CA MET A 13 -6.11 3.97 -13.92
C MET A 13 -5.94 2.59 -14.56
N ARG A 14 -5.09 2.47 -15.59
CA ARG A 14 -4.79 1.19 -16.24
C ARG A 14 -3.83 0.35 -15.40
N VAL A 15 -2.79 0.98 -14.84
CA VAL A 15 -1.87 0.31 -13.91
C VAL A 15 -2.60 -0.15 -12.64
N ASP A 16 -3.54 0.64 -12.10
CA ASP A 16 -4.38 0.25 -10.96
C ASP A 16 -5.12 -1.07 -11.20
N GLN A 17 -5.65 -1.26 -12.41
CA GLN A 17 -6.35 -2.49 -12.79
C GLN A 17 -5.39 -3.67 -12.94
N GLU A 18 -4.25 -3.46 -13.62
CA GLU A 18 -3.25 -4.50 -13.85
C GLU A 18 -2.55 -4.92 -12.54
N PHE A 19 -2.35 -3.97 -11.62
CA PHE A 19 -1.68 -4.19 -10.35
C PHE A 19 -2.58 -4.85 -9.30
N ASN A 20 -3.91 -4.90 -9.53
CA ASN A 20 -4.82 -5.56 -8.60
C ASN A 20 -4.46 -7.04 -8.36
N ASP A 21 -3.96 -7.74 -9.37
CA ASP A 21 -3.49 -9.14 -9.21
C ASP A 21 -2.29 -9.24 -8.24
N ARG A 22 -1.40 -8.23 -8.24
CA ARG A 22 -0.28 -8.14 -7.30
C ARG A 22 -0.76 -7.87 -5.88
N VAL A 23 -1.75 -6.99 -5.74
CA VAL A 23 -2.40 -6.72 -4.44
C VAL A 23 -3.06 -7.98 -3.89
N GLN A 24 -3.80 -8.75 -4.70
CA GLN A 24 -4.40 -10.02 -4.26
C GLN A 24 -3.36 -11.07 -3.85
N ALA A 25 -2.17 -11.03 -4.43
CA ALA A 25 -1.05 -11.90 -4.07
C ALA A 25 -0.24 -11.40 -2.86
N SER A 26 -0.51 -10.17 -2.40
CA SER A 26 0.15 -9.54 -1.25
C SER A 26 -0.53 -9.91 0.07
N GLU A 27 -0.03 -9.38 1.18
CA GLU A 27 -0.67 -9.49 2.49
C GLU A 27 -1.85 -8.51 2.69
N PHE A 28 -2.07 -7.58 1.76
CA PHE A 28 -3.10 -6.56 1.85
C PHE A 28 -4.33 -6.91 1.01
N SER A 29 -5.51 -6.71 1.58
CA SER A 29 -6.78 -6.70 0.86
C SER A 29 -6.91 -5.46 -0.02
N SER A 30 -7.84 -5.48 -0.97
CA SER A 30 -8.14 -4.31 -1.82
C SER A 30 -8.55 -3.07 -1.02
N GLN A 31 -9.21 -3.26 0.14
CA GLN A 31 -9.62 -2.14 1.00
C GLN A 31 -8.41 -1.52 1.71
N GLU A 32 -7.53 -2.36 2.26
CA GLU A 32 -6.27 -1.93 2.87
C GLU A 32 -5.37 -1.23 1.84
N TRP A 33 -5.27 -1.78 0.63
CA TRP A 33 -4.53 -1.16 -0.47
C TRP A 33 -5.08 0.21 -0.84
N GLY A 34 -6.41 0.36 -0.89
CA GLY A 34 -7.05 1.66 -1.12
C GLY A 34 -6.62 2.70 -0.09
N LEU A 35 -6.62 2.33 1.20
CA LEU A 35 -6.19 3.22 2.28
C LEU A 35 -4.68 3.53 2.20
N ILE A 36 -3.83 2.53 1.94
CA ILE A 36 -2.39 2.73 1.71
C ILE A 36 -2.16 3.78 0.61
N MET A 37 -2.85 3.63 -0.53
CA MET A 37 -2.70 4.52 -1.68
C MET A 37 -3.21 5.95 -1.45
N THR A 38 -4.00 6.21 -0.39
CA THR A 38 -4.33 7.58 0.03
C THR A 38 -3.23 8.28 0.80
N ALA A 39 -2.31 7.51 1.39
CA ALA A 39 -1.18 8.01 2.17
C ALA A 39 0.13 8.04 1.37
N VAL A 40 0.08 7.71 0.09
CA VAL A 40 1.23 7.64 -0.81
C VAL A 40 1.13 8.76 -1.83
N GLU A 41 2.20 9.53 -1.94
CA GLU A 41 2.39 10.52 -2.99
C GLU A 41 3.47 9.99 -3.95
N PHE A 42 3.29 10.20 -5.24
CA PHE A 42 4.29 9.81 -6.24
C PHE A 42 5.06 11.03 -6.69
N GLU A 43 6.38 10.89 -6.76
CA GLU A 43 7.31 11.94 -7.17
C GLU A 43 8.26 11.37 -8.24
N ILE A 44 8.89 12.24 -9.01
CA ILE A 44 9.98 11.85 -9.93
C ILE A 44 11.27 12.32 -9.30
N ALA A 45 12.06 11.38 -8.77
CA ALA A 45 13.40 11.67 -8.27
C ALA A 45 14.33 11.92 -9.46
N ASP A 46 15.26 12.86 -9.29
CA ASP A 46 16.32 13.18 -10.26
C ASP A 46 15.76 13.50 -11.67
N ALA A 47 14.65 14.27 -11.74
CA ALA A 47 13.93 14.53 -12.99
C ALA A 47 14.81 15.16 -14.09
N ASP A 48 15.81 15.97 -13.72
CA ASP A 48 16.77 16.58 -14.63
C ASP A 48 17.76 15.59 -15.27
N ASP A 49 18.00 14.42 -14.64
CA ASP A 49 18.93 13.41 -15.13
C ASP A 49 18.18 12.23 -15.80
N PRO A 50 18.20 12.12 -17.13
CA PRO A 50 17.48 11.07 -17.84
C PRO A 50 17.93 9.64 -17.50
N GLU A 51 19.15 9.45 -17.01
CA GLU A 51 19.68 8.13 -16.65
C GLU A 51 19.34 7.72 -15.21
N SER A 52 19.14 8.71 -14.32
CA SER A 52 18.82 8.48 -12.91
C SER A 52 17.33 8.66 -12.58
N ALA A 53 16.58 9.34 -13.45
CA ALA A 53 15.18 9.69 -13.22
C ALA A 53 14.32 8.45 -12.96
N ARG A 54 13.54 8.49 -11.89
CA ARG A 54 12.61 7.40 -11.54
C ARG A 54 11.40 7.86 -10.75
N ILE A 55 10.28 7.15 -10.92
CA ILE A 55 9.11 7.36 -10.05
C ILE A 55 9.39 6.74 -8.69
N VAL A 56 9.28 7.55 -7.63
CA VAL A 56 9.43 7.12 -6.25
C VAL A 56 8.11 7.26 -5.50
N ALA A 57 7.80 6.28 -4.66
CA ALA A 57 6.68 6.35 -3.74
C ALA A 57 7.12 7.07 -2.46
N ASN A 58 6.58 8.26 -2.21
CA ASN A 58 6.70 8.93 -0.93
C ASN A 58 5.74 8.29 0.07
N THR A 59 6.30 7.56 1.03
CA THR A 59 5.57 6.79 2.05
C THR A 59 5.65 7.42 3.44
N GLU A 60 6.09 8.68 3.58
CA GLU A 60 6.26 9.32 4.89
C GLU A 60 4.97 9.38 5.73
N LYS A 61 3.81 9.41 5.06
CA LYS A 61 2.49 9.45 5.71
C LYS A 61 1.93 8.05 6.02
N LEU A 62 2.54 7.00 5.48
CA LEU A 62 2.07 5.62 5.63
C LEU A 62 2.01 5.14 7.10
N PRO A 63 2.97 5.47 7.99
CA PRO A 63 2.87 5.14 9.42
C PRO A 63 1.60 5.68 10.10
N GLN A 64 1.01 6.76 9.59
CA GLN A 64 -0.17 7.41 10.16
C GLN A 64 -1.46 6.63 9.86
N VAL A 65 -1.50 5.86 8.77
CA VAL A 65 -2.66 5.04 8.39
C VAL A 65 -2.56 3.59 8.85
N MET A 66 -1.37 3.14 9.30
CA MET A 66 -1.16 1.78 9.83
C MET A 66 -2.17 1.35 10.90
N PRO A 67 -2.51 2.19 11.91
CA PRO A 67 -3.49 1.80 12.93
C PRO A 67 -4.88 1.54 12.34
N GLU A 68 -5.26 2.26 11.28
CA GLU A 68 -6.54 2.07 10.62
C GLU A 68 -6.53 0.81 9.73
N LEU A 69 -5.40 0.46 9.15
CA LEU A 69 -5.24 -0.82 8.45
C LEU A 69 -5.41 -2.01 9.42
N ASP A 70 -4.90 -1.91 10.64
CA ASP A 70 -5.11 -2.95 11.67
C ASP A 70 -6.59 -3.05 12.06
N ASN A 71 -7.28 -1.92 12.21
CA ASN A 71 -8.73 -1.88 12.49
C ASN A 71 -9.56 -2.61 11.42
N ILE A 72 -9.24 -2.40 10.14
CA ILE A 72 -9.91 -3.06 9.01
C ILE A 72 -9.71 -4.58 9.09
N GLN A 73 -8.48 -5.02 9.36
CA GLN A 73 -8.14 -6.42 9.48
C GLN A 73 -8.87 -7.11 10.65
N ASP A 74 -8.94 -6.45 11.80
CA ASP A 74 -9.63 -6.96 12.99
C ASP A 74 -11.15 -7.08 12.77
N GLN A 75 -11.75 -6.08 12.10
CA GLN A 75 -13.17 -6.14 11.74
C GLN A 75 -13.48 -7.30 10.79
N MET A 76 -12.62 -7.54 9.79
CA MET A 76 -12.78 -8.68 8.87
C MET A 76 -12.68 -10.02 9.61
N GLN A 77 -11.75 -10.16 10.56
CA GLN A 77 -11.61 -11.36 11.37
C GLN A 77 -12.83 -11.59 12.28
N ALA A 78 -13.35 -10.54 12.91
CA ALA A 78 -14.54 -10.62 13.76
C ALA A 78 -15.80 -11.05 12.98
N MET A 79 -15.94 -10.56 11.74
CA MET A 79 -17.04 -10.94 10.84
C MET A 79 -16.87 -12.34 10.24
N GLY A 80 -15.64 -12.76 9.93
CA GLY A 80 -15.33 -14.10 9.41
C GLY A 80 -15.40 -15.22 10.46
N GLY A 81 -15.22 -14.90 11.74
CA GLY A 81 -15.34 -15.84 12.86
C GLY A 81 -16.77 -16.18 13.28
N ALA A 82 -17.78 -15.42 12.84
CA ALA A 82 -19.18 -15.60 13.23
C ALA A 82 -19.93 -16.72 12.46
N GLY A 83 -19.29 -17.37 11.49
CA GLY A 83 -19.90 -18.38 10.61
C GLY A 83 -19.74 -19.85 11.02
N GLY A 84 -19.11 -20.15 12.16
CA GLY A 84 -18.76 -21.52 12.57
C GLY A 84 -19.53 -22.04 13.79
N GLY A 85 -20.73 -22.60 13.57
CA GLY A 85 -21.31 -23.71 14.34
C GLY A 85 -21.52 -23.58 15.86
N LYS A 86 -22.79 -23.43 16.27
CA LYS A 86 -23.25 -23.83 17.61
C LYS A 86 -23.05 -25.34 17.83
N SER A 87 -22.27 -25.73 18.83
CA SER A 87 -22.53 -26.92 19.65
C SER A 87 -22.00 -26.75 21.08
N ASN A 88 -22.98 -26.52 21.94
CA ASN A 88 -23.07 -26.63 23.39
C ASN A 88 -22.02 -27.51 24.12
N SER A 89 -21.31 -26.96 25.11
CA SER A 89 -21.40 -27.35 26.53
C SER A 89 -20.10 -27.10 27.32
N SER A 90 -20.22 -26.24 28.35
CA SER A 90 -19.58 -26.30 29.68
C SER A 90 -18.05 -26.28 29.85
N GLY A 91 -17.59 -25.21 30.54
CA GLY A 91 -16.34 -25.14 31.31
C GLY A 91 -15.19 -24.54 30.50
N GLY A 92 -14.66 -23.35 30.77
CA GLY A 92 -14.42 -22.67 32.04
C GLY A 92 -12.92 -22.30 32.05
N VAL A 93 -12.62 -21.03 32.37
CA VAL A 93 -11.31 -20.53 32.86
C VAL A 93 -10.04 -20.63 31.99
N LEU A 94 -10.12 -20.32 30.68
CA LEU A 94 -8.90 -19.97 29.90
C LEU A 94 -8.90 -18.53 29.35
N ASP A 95 -9.99 -17.78 29.55
CA ASP A 95 -10.16 -16.42 29.02
C ASP A 95 -9.39 -15.33 29.80
N SER A 96 -8.79 -15.66 30.94
CA SER A 96 -8.18 -14.67 31.83
C SER A 96 -6.64 -14.66 31.84
N ILE A 97 -5.97 -15.58 31.15
CA ILE A 97 -4.49 -15.66 31.13
C ILE A 97 -3.87 -15.18 29.80
N LYS A 98 -4.64 -15.06 28.71
CA LYS A 98 -4.14 -14.45 27.46
C LYS A 98 -3.97 -12.92 27.53
N ASN A 99 -4.48 -12.27 28.58
CA ASN A 99 -4.37 -10.82 28.76
C ASN A 99 -3.11 -10.36 29.53
N ALA A 100 -2.18 -11.26 29.88
CA ALA A 100 -0.99 -10.91 30.65
C ALA A 100 0.35 -11.09 29.90
N ILE A 101 0.34 -11.58 28.66
CA ILE A 101 1.56 -11.81 27.86
C ILE A 101 1.32 -11.37 26.42
N GLY A 102 1.21 -10.05 26.18
CA GLY A 102 1.03 -9.46 24.85
C GLY A 102 1.97 -8.30 24.53
N LEU A 103 2.85 -7.91 25.46
CA LEU A 103 3.70 -6.72 25.36
C LEU A 103 5.11 -7.06 24.84
N GLY A 104 5.18 -7.65 23.65
CA GLY A 104 6.49 -7.95 23.05
C GLY A 104 6.52 -8.27 21.55
N ASN A 105 5.38 -8.43 20.87
CA ASN A 105 5.35 -8.88 19.47
C ASN A 105 4.57 -7.96 18.51
N GLY A 106 4.06 -6.81 18.97
CA GLY A 106 3.40 -5.80 18.13
C GLY A 106 4.42 -5.04 17.28
N THR A 107 5.40 -4.40 17.92
CA THR A 107 6.34 -3.49 17.25
C THR A 107 7.18 -4.13 16.12
N GLY A 108 7.42 -5.44 16.16
CA GLY A 108 8.14 -6.14 15.08
C GLY A 108 7.25 -6.45 13.88
N ARG A 109 6.00 -6.86 14.13
CA ARG A 109 5.01 -7.16 13.08
C ARG A 109 4.57 -5.88 12.38
N ASP A 110 4.34 -4.81 13.13
CA ASP A 110 3.93 -3.51 12.59
C ASP A 110 4.99 -2.93 11.66
N LYS A 111 6.28 -3.08 12.01
CA LYS A 111 7.41 -2.68 11.16
C LYS A 111 7.52 -3.52 9.89
N GLN A 112 7.32 -4.83 9.99
CA GLN A 112 7.35 -5.71 8.82
C GLN A 112 6.21 -5.38 7.86
N ARG A 113 5.01 -5.16 8.40
CA ARG A 113 3.83 -4.79 7.62
C ARG A 113 3.97 -3.41 6.99
N LEU A 114 4.52 -2.44 7.72
CA LEU A 114 4.87 -1.13 7.15
C LEU A 114 5.86 -1.28 5.99
N ALA A 115 6.95 -2.03 6.18
CA ALA A 115 7.94 -2.26 5.13
C ALA A 115 7.33 -3.00 3.92
N ALA A 116 6.38 -3.91 4.12
CA ALA A 116 5.66 -4.59 3.04
C ALA A 116 4.79 -3.60 2.25
N ALA A 117 4.11 -2.68 2.94
CA ALA A 117 3.33 -1.63 2.28
C ALA A 117 4.24 -0.67 1.50
N GLU A 118 5.38 -0.25 2.07
CA GLU A 118 6.38 0.58 1.37
C GLU A 118 6.97 -0.11 0.14
N SER A 119 7.28 -1.41 0.24
CA SER A 119 7.77 -2.19 -0.89
C SER A 119 6.71 -2.28 -1.99
N LEU A 120 5.46 -2.58 -1.64
CA LEU A 120 4.38 -2.76 -2.60
C LEU A 120 4.04 -1.44 -3.34
N THR A 121 4.13 -0.29 -2.65
CA THR A 121 3.91 1.02 -3.27
C THR A 121 5.06 1.40 -4.20
N GLN A 122 6.31 1.04 -3.87
CA GLN A 122 7.42 1.21 -4.80
C GLN A 122 7.31 0.27 -6.00
N GLU A 123 6.89 -0.98 -5.83
CA GLU A 123 6.62 -1.89 -6.95
C GLU A 123 5.54 -1.33 -7.89
N TYR A 124 4.51 -0.68 -7.33
CA TYR A 124 3.50 0.03 -8.10
C TYR A 124 4.13 1.19 -8.90
N ALA A 125 4.99 2.00 -8.26
CA ALA A 125 5.69 3.11 -8.92
C ALA A 125 6.56 2.61 -10.08
N ASP A 126 7.31 1.52 -9.87
CA ASP A 126 8.13 0.88 -10.91
C ASP A 126 7.27 0.37 -12.07
N THR A 127 6.11 -0.25 -11.76
CA THR A 127 5.16 -0.72 -12.78
C THR A 127 4.59 0.45 -13.58
N LEU A 128 4.28 1.56 -12.92
CA LEU A 128 3.80 2.78 -13.56
C LEU A 128 4.86 3.38 -14.48
N GLN A 129 6.12 3.45 -14.05
CA GLN A 129 7.20 3.93 -14.89
C GLN A 129 7.39 3.04 -16.12
N GLN A 130 7.48 1.73 -15.93
CA GLN A 130 7.58 0.76 -17.05
C GLN A 130 6.41 0.91 -18.03
N HIS A 131 5.20 1.17 -17.50
CA HIS A 131 4.04 1.44 -18.34
C HIS A 131 4.25 2.68 -19.21
N LEU A 132 4.68 3.80 -18.61
CA LEU A 132 4.93 5.05 -19.32
C LEU A 132 6.06 4.93 -20.34
N GLU A 133 7.14 4.21 -20.02
CA GLU A 133 8.24 3.89 -20.92
C GLU A 133 7.75 3.08 -22.12
N SER A 134 6.95 2.02 -21.88
CA SER A 134 6.38 1.18 -22.94
C SER A 134 5.47 1.95 -23.91
N LYS A 135 4.88 3.06 -23.43
CA LYS A 135 4.03 3.96 -24.23
C LYS A 135 4.81 5.11 -24.87
N GLY A 136 6.11 5.22 -24.62
CA GLY A 136 6.93 6.35 -25.08
C GLY A 136 6.56 7.68 -24.43
N LYS A 137 5.90 7.66 -23.26
CA LYS A 137 5.45 8.86 -22.53
C LYS A 137 6.43 9.31 -21.45
N TRP A 138 7.32 8.42 -21.00
CA TRP A 138 8.21 8.67 -19.87
C TRP A 138 9.03 9.95 -20.01
N GLU A 139 9.66 10.16 -21.17
CA GLU A 139 10.50 11.34 -21.43
C GLU A 139 9.74 12.66 -21.24
N GLN A 140 8.51 12.73 -21.76
CA GLN A 140 7.66 13.92 -21.64
C GLN A 140 7.21 14.15 -20.18
N VAL A 141 6.87 13.07 -19.48
CA VAL A 141 6.45 13.13 -18.08
C VAL A 141 7.60 13.62 -17.19
N ARG A 142 8.78 13.03 -17.32
CA ARG A 142 10.01 13.44 -16.64
C ARG A 142 10.33 14.92 -16.91
N ALA A 143 10.34 15.34 -18.18
CA ALA A 143 10.63 16.74 -18.53
C ALA A 143 9.62 17.71 -17.90
N THR A 144 8.35 17.32 -17.81
CA THR A 144 7.32 18.14 -17.14
C THR A 144 7.57 18.25 -15.64
N ALA A 145 8.04 17.17 -15.00
CA ALA A 145 8.40 17.19 -13.58
C ALA A 145 9.63 18.05 -13.32
N ALA A 146 10.67 17.95 -14.16
CA ALA A 146 11.88 18.78 -14.07
C ALA A 146 11.58 20.29 -14.21
N GLU A 147 10.60 20.66 -15.05
CA GLU A 147 10.16 22.05 -15.19
C GLU A 147 9.31 22.57 -14.01
N ALA A 148 8.81 21.68 -13.15
CA ALA A 148 7.97 22.01 -12.01
C ALA A 148 8.75 22.17 -10.70
N GLU A 149 10.00 21.67 -10.65
CA GLU A 149 10.97 21.92 -9.57
C GLU A 149 11.58 23.32 -9.63
#